data_AF-A0A7S3C3T7-F1
#
_entry.id   AF-A0A7S3C3T7-F1
#
_cell.length_a   1.000
_cell.length_b   1.000
_cell.length_c   1.000
_cell.angle_alpha   90.00
_cell.angle_beta   90.00
_cell.angle_gamma   90.00
#
_symmetry.space_group_name_H-M   'P 1'
#
loop_
_entity.id
_entity.type
_entity.pdbx_description
1 polymer ?
#
loop_
_entity_poly.entity_id
_entity_poly.type
_entity_poly.pdbx_seq_one_letter_code
_entity_poly.pdbx_strand_id
1 'polypeptide(L)'
;EAPHARLLVNALHPRGDRKTLKLLCPDLCGEDGRPLPSFDAPIRRINALVKVAIANLAVGFPGRVRYCDCGGVFRNNDSRINGIVRRELMPDFVHPSAAGQLAWAECMAASLSEWPTSRPGYG
;
A
#
# COMPACT_ATOMS: atom_id res chain seq x y z
N GLU A 1 -23.50 -1.25 -24.12
CA GLU A 1 -22.26 -0.49 -23.90
C GLU A 1 -21.45 -1.18 -22.80
N ALA A 2 -20.13 -1.34 -22.97
CA ALA A 2 -19.31 -1.93 -21.91
C ALA A 2 -19.19 -0.94 -20.75
N PRO A 3 -19.37 -1.36 -19.48
CA PRO A 3 -19.21 -0.46 -18.34
C PRO A 3 -17.77 0.07 -18.31
N HIS A 4 -17.61 1.39 -18.36
CA HIS A 4 -16.32 2.06 -18.26
C HIS A 4 -15.85 2.08 -16.79
N ALA A 5 -15.35 0.95 -16.31
CA ALA A 5 -14.85 0.82 -14.96
C ALA A 5 -13.62 1.72 -14.71
N ARG A 6 -13.53 2.25 -13.49
CA ARG A 6 -12.34 2.92 -12.95
C ARG A 6 -11.61 1.96 -12.02
N LEU A 7 -10.28 2.02 -12.02
CA LEU A 7 -9.43 1.15 -11.22
C LEU A 7 -8.58 1.97 -10.24
N LEU A 8 -8.96 1.94 -8.96
CA LEU A 8 -8.10 2.41 -7.89
C LEU A 8 -7.22 1.24 -7.41
N VAL A 9 -5.90 1.38 -7.51
CA VAL A 9 -4.94 0.43 -6.95
C VAL A 9 -4.39 1.00 -5.66
N ASN A 10 -4.74 0.38 -4.53
CA ASN A 10 -4.20 0.74 -3.23
C ASN A 10 -2.85 0.06 -2.99
N ALA A 11 -1.90 0.82 -2.45
CA ALA A 11 -0.60 0.34 -2.00
C ALA A 11 -0.75 -0.71 -0.89
N LEU A 12 0.23 -1.62 -0.80
CA LEU A 12 0.35 -2.49 0.36
C LEU A 12 0.69 -1.65 1.61
N HIS A 13 0.02 -1.96 2.71
CA HIS A 13 0.31 -1.33 4.00
C HIS A 13 1.70 -1.69 4.53
N PRO A 14 2.34 -0.79 5.29
CA PRO A 14 3.56 -1.14 6.02
C PRO A 14 3.30 -2.25 7.03
N ARG A 15 4.36 -2.97 7.40
CA ARG A 15 4.34 -4.00 8.44
C ARG A 15 5.50 -3.80 9.40
N GLY A 16 5.27 -4.09 10.68
CA GLY A 16 6.28 -4.05 11.75
C GLY A 16 6.67 -5.45 12.20
N ASP A 17 7.49 -6.14 11.43
CA ASP A 17 7.75 -7.55 11.71
C ASP A 17 8.75 -7.70 12.87
N ARG A 18 8.25 -7.97 14.09
CA ARG A 18 9.07 -8.40 15.23
C ARG A 18 9.28 -9.92 15.30
N LYS A 19 8.59 -10.70 14.46
CA LYS A 19 8.69 -12.17 14.43
C LYS A 19 9.47 -12.60 13.20
N THR A 20 10.63 -13.21 13.40
CA THR A 20 11.40 -13.89 12.35
C THR A 20 10.52 -14.93 11.67
N LEU A 21 10.33 -14.79 10.36
CA LEU A 21 9.39 -15.56 9.57
C LEU A 21 9.99 -16.89 9.13
N LYS A 22 10.59 -17.65 10.07
CA LYS A 22 11.26 -18.92 9.76
C LYS A 22 10.39 -19.89 8.95
N LEU A 23 9.07 -19.82 9.13
CA LEU A 23 8.07 -20.65 8.44
C LEU A 23 7.74 -20.21 7.00
N LEU A 24 8.09 -18.98 6.60
CA LEU A 24 7.87 -18.47 5.23
C LEU A 24 9.07 -18.69 4.30
N CYS A 25 10.18 -19.20 4.84
CA CYS A 25 11.29 -19.75 4.06
C CYS A 25 10.98 -21.23 3.76
N PRO A 26 11.18 -21.73 2.51
CA PRO A 26 12.16 -21.27 1.52
C PRO A 26 11.69 -20.27 0.44
N ASP A 27 10.39 -20.13 0.18
CA ASP A 27 9.90 -19.37 -0.98
C ASP A 27 10.15 -17.85 -0.89
N LEU A 28 10.36 -17.31 0.32
CA LEU A 28 10.46 -15.86 0.58
C LEU A 28 11.69 -15.48 1.44
N CYS A 29 12.82 -16.17 1.27
CA CYS A 29 14.08 -15.82 1.95
C CYS A 29 14.81 -14.63 1.30
N GLY A 30 15.72 -14.02 2.08
CA GLY A 30 16.71 -13.08 1.53
C GLY A 30 17.69 -13.77 0.57
N GLU A 31 18.52 -12.99 -0.10
CA GLU A 31 19.54 -13.50 -1.04
C GLU A 31 20.54 -14.47 -0.38
N ASP A 32 20.71 -14.37 0.94
CA ASP A 32 21.54 -15.26 1.76
C ASP A 32 20.81 -16.54 2.25
N GLY A 33 19.57 -16.76 1.80
CA GLY A 33 18.73 -17.89 2.20
C GLY A 33 18.18 -17.80 3.62
N ARG A 34 18.42 -16.69 4.34
CA ARG A 34 17.86 -16.50 5.68
C ARG A 34 16.46 -15.87 5.63
N PRO A 35 15.62 -16.12 6.64
CA PRO A 35 14.34 -15.44 6.76
C PRO A 35 14.53 -13.92 6.77
N LEU A 36 13.68 -13.21 6.04
CA LEU A 36 13.70 -11.76 6.04
C LEU A 36 13.51 -11.23 7.47
N PRO A 37 14.30 -10.22 7.88
CA PRO A 37 14.12 -9.58 9.18
C PRO A 37 12.84 -8.72 9.21
N SER A 38 12.40 -8.23 8.05
CA SER A 38 11.16 -7.48 7.86
C SER A 38 10.76 -7.45 6.37
N PHE A 39 9.46 -7.46 6.10
CA PHE A 39 8.88 -7.24 4.78
C PHE A 39 8.75 -5.76 4.42
N ASP A 40 9.05 -4.80 5.29
CA ASP A 40 8.89 -3.37 4.96
C ASP A 40 9.72 -2.96 3.74
N ALA A 41 10.97 -3.42 3.62
CA ALA A 41 11.80 -3.15 2.45
C ALA A 41 11.23 -3.77 1.15
N PRO A 42 10.88 -5.08 1.12
CA PRO A 42 10.13 -5.67 0.00
C PRO A 42 8.82 -4.95 -0.32
N ILE A 43 8.03 -4.54 0.69
CA ILE A 43 6.76 -3.81 0.54
C ILE A 43 7.01 -2.45 -0.11
N ARG A 44 8.02 -1.70 0.34
CA ARG A 44 8.40 -0.42 -0.28
C ARG A 44 8.82 -0.62 -1.73
N ARG A 45 9.62 -1.66 -2.00
CA ARG A 45 10.08 -1.99 -3.35
C ARG A 45 8.89 -2.31 -4.27
N ILE A 46 7.98 -3.20 -3.85
CA ILE A 46 6.83 -3.57 -4.70
C ILE A 46 5.86 -2.39 -4.87
N ASN A 47 5.61 -1.60 -3.84
CA ASN A 47 4.78 -0.39 -3.96
C ASN A 47 5.38 0.62 -4.95
N ALA A 48 6.71 0.81 -4.95
CA ALA A 48 7.38 1.66 -5.94
C ALA A 48 7.21 1.12 -7.37
N LEU A 49 7.37 -0.19 -7.57
CA LEU A 49 7.17 -0.84 -8.87
C LEU A 49 5.72 -0.74 -9.34
N VAL A 50 4.75 -1.03 -8.48
CA VAL A 50 3.31 -0.91 -8.79
C VAL A 50 2.95 0.52 -9.12
N LYS A 51 3.44 1.51 -8.36
CA LYS A 51 3.19 2.93 -8.66
C LYS A 51 3.64 3.30 -10.07
N VAL A 52 4.83 2.87 -10.49
CA VAL A 52 5.35 3.10 -11.85
C VAL A 52 4.49 2.38 -12.89
N ALA A 53 4.14 1.11 -12.67
CA ALA A 53 3.31 0.35 -13.60
C ALA A 53 1.93 0.98 -13.79
N ILE A 54 1.31 1.46 -12.71
CA ILE A 54 0.01 2.14 -12.75
C ILE A 54 0.11 3.51 -13.41
N ALA A 55 1.19 4.26 -13.20
CA ALA A 55 1.43 5.51 -13.91
C ALA A 55 1.54 5.30 -15.43
N ASN A 56 2.26 4.26 -15.86
CA ASN A 56 2.36 3.89 -17.28
C ASN A 56 1.00 3.48 -17.86
N LEU A 57 0.22 2.70 -17.11
CA LEU A 57 -1.12 2.30 -17.54
C LEU A 57 -2.08 3.51 -17.65
N ALA A 58 -1.94 4.50 -16.77
CA ALA A 58 -2.74 5.72 -16.79
C ALA A 58 -2.49 6.58 -18.05
N VAL A 59 -1.33 6.45 -18.72
CA VAL A 59 -1.08 7.10 -20.02
C VAL A 59 -2.03 6.56 -21.10
N GLY A 60 -2.21 5.24 -21.15
CA GLY A 60 -3.12 4.59 -22.11
C GLY A 60 -4.60 4.70 -21.72
N PHE A 61 -4.88 4.99 -20.45
CA PHE A 61 -6.23 5.14 -19.93
C PHE A 61 -6.38 6.40 -19.06
N PRO A 62 -6.28 7.61 -19.65
CA PRO A 62 -6.31 8.86 -18.90
C PRO A 62 -7.58 8.98 -18.06
N GLY A 63 -7.41 9.30 -16.78
CA GLY A 63 -8.52 9.47 -15.84
C GLY A 63 -9.26 8.17 -15.47
N ARG A 64 -8.77 6.98 -15.85
CA ARG A 64 -9.41 5.69 -15.52
C ARG A 64 -8.64 4.80 -14.56
N VAL A 65 -7.35 5.05 -14.37
CA VAL A 65 -6.52 4.29 -13.42
C VAL A 65 -5.81 5.26 -12.49
N ARG A 66 -5.78 4.94 -11.19
CA ARG A 66 -5.11 5.73 -10.15
C ARG A 66 -4.47 4.82 -9.12
N TYR A 67 -3.36 5.27 -8.54
CA TYR A 67 -2.69 4.63 -7.41
C TYR A 67 -2.95 5.44 -6.12
N CYS A 68 -3.41 4.80 -5.02
CA CYS A 68 -3.40 5.40 -3.67
C CYS A 68 -2.26 4.80 -2.86
N ASP A 69 -1.46 5.65 -2.18
CA ASP A 69 -0.66 5.19 -1.05
C ASP A 69 -1.30 5.66 0.25
N CYS A 70 -2.16 4.79 0.78
CA CYS A 70 -2.88 5.02 2.02
C CYS A 70 -2.07 4.51 3.24
N GLY A 71 -0.78 4.17 3.07
CA GLY A 71 0.06 3.52 4.09
C GLY A 71 0.71 4.47 5.12
N GLY A 72 0.77 5.76 4.83
CA GLY A 72 1.49 6.75 5.65
C GLY A 72 1.00 6.86 7.09
N VAL A 73 -0.32 6.79 7.31
CA VAL A 73 -0.95 6.92 8.64
C VAL A 73 -0.52 5.83 9.63
N PHE A 74 -0.16 4.66 9.11
CA PHE A 74 0.27 3.51 9.89
C PHE A 74 1.73 3.58 10.31
N ARG A 75 2.56 4.35 9.61
CA ARG A 75 4.00 4.41 9.88
C ARG A 75 4.25 5.14 11.18
N ASN A 76 5.19 4.61 11.95
CA ASN A 76 5.72 5.34 13.08
C ASN A 76 6.83 6.27 12.59
N ASN A 77 6.70 7.57 12.86
CA ASN A 77 7.71 8.57 12.52
C ASN A 77 8.69 8.81 13.67
N ASP A 78 8.47 8.18 14.83
CA ASP A 78 9.37 8.26 15.97
C ASP A 78 10.48 7.19 15.87
N SER A 79 11.67 7.64 15.49
CA SER A 79 12.89 6.83 15.43
C SER A 79 13.30 6.19 16.77
N ARG A 80 12.73 6.63 17.91
CA ARG A 80 13.01 6.08 19.25
C ARG A 80 12.13 4.87 19.58
N ILE A 81 11.04 4.67 18.85
CA ILE A 81 10.11 3.57 19.09
C ILE A 81 10.47 2.41 18.16
N ASN A 82 10.80 1.27 18.77
CA ASN A 82 11.06 0.01 18.07
C ASN A 82 9.77 -0.53 17.40
N GLY A 83 9.44 -0.03 16.22
CA GLY A 83 8.33 -0.51 15.40
C GLY A 83 8.13 0.35 14.15
N ILE A 84 8.10 -0.28 12.99
CA ILE A 84 7.86 0.37 11.69
C ILE A 84 6.43 0.97 11.62
N VAL A 85 5.51 0.41 12.41
CA VAL A 85 4.09 0.78 12.42
C VAL A 85 3.58 1.13 13.82
N ARG A 86 2.57 1.99 13.87
CA ARG A 86 1.86 2.43 15.07
C ARG A 86 1.00 1.30 15.63
N ARG A 87 1.26 0.86 16.86
CA ARG A 87 0.54 -0.27 17.48
C ARG A 87 -0.94 0.00 17.71
N GLU A 88 -1.32 1.26 17.87
CA GLU A 88 -2.73 1.63 18.05
C GLU A 88 -3.54 1.33 16.76
N LEU A 89 -2.88 1.47 15.60
CA LEU A 89 -3.49 1.23 14.29
C LEU A 89 -3.18 -0.17 13.76
N MET A 90 -2.10 -0.82 14.20
CA MET A 90 -1.69 -2.18 13.83
C MET A 90 -1.20 -2.96 15.06
N PRO A 91 -2.11 -3.52 15.87
CA PRO A 91 -1.77 -4.07 17.19
C PRO A 91 -0.89 -5.32 17.14
N ASP A 92 -1.00 -6.12 16.07
CA ASP A 92 -0.14 -7.27 15.77
C ASP A 92 0.99 -6.94 14.79
N PHE A 93 1.15 -5.64 14.48
CA PHE A 93 2.09 -5.08 13.52
C PHE A 93 1.89 -5.45 12.04
N VAL A 94 0.79 -6.12 11.69
CA VAL A 94 0.51 -6.53 10.31
C VAL A 94 -0.87 -6.07 9.85
N HIS A 95 -1.88 -6.23 10.68
CA HIS A 95 -3.28 -6.01 10.33
C HIS A 95 -3.80 -4.74 11.00
N PRO A 96 -4.56 -3.90 10.27
CA PRO A 96 -5.21 -2.74 10.86
C PRO A 96 -6.19 -3.12 11.97
N SER A 97 -6.18 -2.39 13.08
CA SER A 97 -7.26 -2.38 14.08
C SER A 97 -8.54 -1.75 13.49
N ALA A 98 -9.65 -1.73 14.23
CA ALA A 98 -10.85 -1.00 13.80
C ALA A 98 -10.56 0.48 13.50
N ALA A 99 -9.77 1.15 14.34
CA ALA A 99 -9.33 2.52 14.08
C ALA A 99 -8.42 2.62 12.84
N GLY A 100 -7.55 1.63 12.63
CA GLY A 100 -6.71 1.54 11.43
C GLY A 100 -7.52 1.35 10.15
N GLN A 101 -8.56 0.50 10.18
CA GLN A 101 -9.47 0.27 9.06
C GLN A 101 -10.23 1.56 8.70
N LEU A 102 -10.69 2.33 9.70
CA LEU A 102 -11.35 3.60 9.48
C LEU A 102 -10.42 4.62 8.80
N ALA A 103 -9.20 4.78 9.32
CA ALA A 103 -8.20 5.68 8.72
C ALA A 103 -7.85 5.28 7.28
N TRP A 104 -7.81 3.97 6.98
CA TRP A 104 -7.61 3.47 5.62
C TRP A 104 -8.80 3.79 4.70
N ALA A 105 -10.02 3.55 5.18
CA ALA A 105 -11.25 3.84 4.43
C ALA A 105 -11.37 5.34 4.09
N GLU A 106 -11.07 6.22 5.05
CA GLU A 106 -11.07 7.67 4.85
C GLU A 106 -10.07 8.10 3.76
N CYS A 107 -8.86 7.55 3.78
CA CYS A 107 -7.85 7.83 2.77
C CYS A 107 -8.27 7.37 1.37
N MET A 108 -8.89 6.19 1.26
CA MET A 108 -9.42 5.70 -0.02
C MET A 108 -10.62 6.55 -0.50
N ALA A 109 -11.52 6.94 0.40
CA ALA A 109 -12.67 7.77 0.08
C ALA A 109 -12.25 9.16 -0.42
N ALA A 110 -11.22 9.76 0.17
CA ALA A 110 -10.61 11.00 -0.33
C ALA A 110 -10.05 10.79 -1.76
N SER A 111 -9.29 9.71 -1.97
CA SER A 111 -8.72 9.37 -3.28
C SER A 111 -9.78 9.16 -4.38
N LEU A 112 -10.95 8.66 -4.02
CA LEU A 112 -12.11 8.49 -4.91
C LEU A 112 -12.85 9.81 -5.15
N SER A 113 -13.03 10.63 -4.11
CA SER A 113 -13.73 11.92 -4.20
C SER A 113 -12.95 12.94 -5.04
N GLU A 114 -11.63 12.93 -4.95
CA GLU A 114 -10.72 13.74 -5.77
C GLU A 114 -10.55 13.18 -7.18
N TRP A 115 -11.29 12.15 -7.57
CA TRP A 115 -11.21 11.55 -8.89
C TRP A 115 -12.17 12.28 -9.84
N PRO A 116 -11.65 13.07 -10.81
CA PRO A 116 -12.51 13.79 -11.75
C PRO A 116 -13.50 12.84 -12.39
N THR A 117 -14.78 13.20 -12.30
CA THR A 117 -15.85 12.38 -12.86
C THR A 117 -16.10 12.67 -14.34
N SER A 118 -15.66 13.83 -14.83
CA SER A 118 -15.74 14.26 -16.21
C SER A 118 -14.66 13.62 -17.08
N ARG A 119 -15.03 13.26 -18.32
CA ARG A 119 -14.06 12.90 -19.35
C ARG A 119 -13.20 14.13 -19.67
N PRO A 120 -11.87 14.01 -19.85
CA PRO A 120 -11.15 15.01 -20.62
C PRO A 120 -11.85 15.09 -21.98
N GLY A 121 -12.30 16.28 -22.37
CA GLY A 121 -12.85 16.48 -23.71
C GLY A 121 -11.80 16.02 -24.72
N TYR A 122 -12.16 15.08 -25.58
CA TYR A 122 -11.39 14.83 -26.80
C TYR A 122 -11.67 16.04 -27.70
N GLY A 123 -10.74 17.00 -27.67
CA GLY A 123 -10.65 18.05 -28.69
C GLY A 123 -10.03 17.51 -29.96
#